data_AF-A0A512H3Q4-F1
#
_entry.id   AF-A0A512H3Q4-F1
#
_cell.length_a   1.000
_cell.length_b   1.000
_cell.length_c   1.000
_cell.angle_alpha   90.00
_cell.angle_beta   90.00
_cell.angle_gamma   90.00
#
_symmetry.space_group_name_H-M   'P 1'
#
loop_
_entity.id
_entity.type
_entity.pdbx_description
1 polymer ?
#
loop_
_entity_poly.entity_id
_entity_poly.type
_entity_poly.pdbx_seq_one_letter_code
_entity_poly.pdbx_strand_id
1 'polypeptide(L)'
;MSVFAAVLPVFFTVFFAELGDKTQLATVLFASGGEVRPMAVFLAASAALVLSTGLAVFVGVFMARYVTVIPLQLIAGVGFIVIGAWTLYQHFTAAS
;
A
#
# COMPACT_ATOMS: atom_id res chain seq x y z
N MET A 1 14.80 2.55 -20.84
CA MET A 1 14.71 1.39 -19.94
C MET A 1 13.69 0.43 -20.55
N SER A 2 14.02 -0.84 -20.78
CA SER A 2 13.04 -1.79 -21.30
C SER A 2 11.95 -2.03 -20.25
N VAL A 3 10.70 -2.25 -20.67
CA VAL A 3 9.57 -2.52 -19.76
C VAL A 3 9.90 -3.66 -18.80
N PHE A 4 10.55 -4.71 -19.31
CA PHE A 4 11.03 -5.85 -18.52
C PHE A 4 12.08 -5.48 -17.47
N ALA A 5 12.95 -4.49 -17.73
CA ALA A 5 13.94 -4.06 -16.75
C ALA A 5 13.33 -3.30 -15.57
N ALA A 6 12.13 -2.74 -15.72
CA ALA A 6 11.45 -1.99 -14.66
C ALA A 6 10.63 -2.87 -13.70
N VAL A 7 10.31 -4.12 -14.08
CA VAL A 7 9.45 -5.02 -13.28
C VAL A 7 10.09 -5.36 -11.93
N LEU A 8 11.36 -5.76 -11.94
CA LEU A 8 12.07 -6.16 -10.72
C LEU A 8 12.23 -5.01 -9.70
N PRO A 9 12.69 -3.80 -10.09
CA PRO A 9 12.76 -2.67 -9.17
C PRO A 9 11.40 -2.29 -8.57
N VAL A 10 10.34 -2.27 -9.39
CA VAL A 10 8.98 -1.95 -8.92
C VAL A 10 8.51 -3.01 -7.93
N PHE A 11 8.67 -4.29 -8.27
CA PHE A 11 8.33 -5.40 -7.38
C PHE A 11 9.04 -5.27 -6.03
N PHE A 12 10.36 -5.14 -6.00
CA PHE A 12 11.09 -5.06 -4.74
C PHE A 12 10.74 -3.80 -3.94
N THR A 13 10.55 -2.66 -4.60
CA THR A 13 10.15 -1.42 -3.93
C THR A 13 8.80 -1.59 -3.24
N VAL A 14 7.78 -2.10 -3.95
CA VAL A 14 6.44 -2.32 -3.38
C VAL A 14 6.48 -3.41 -2.33
N PHE A 15 7.18 -4.52 -2.59
CA PHE A 15 7.30 -5.64 -1.65
C PHE A 15 7.90 -5.19 -0.31
N PHE A 16 9.03 -4.47 -0.33
CA PHE A 16 9.62 -3.95 0.90
C PHE A 16 8.78 -2.85 1.56
N ALA A 17 8.05 -2.04 0.77
CA ALA A 17 7.16 -1.02 1.32
C ALA A 17 5.95 -1.62 2.05
N GLU A 18 5.45 -2.77 1.62
CA GLU A 18 4.29 -3.42 2.23
C GLU A 18 4.64 -4.46 3.31
N LEU A 19 5.89 -4.94 3.35
CA LEU A 19 6.35 -5.88 4.38
C LEU A 19 6.18 -5.30 5.79
N GLY A 20 5.35 -5.95 6.61
CA GLY A 20 5.09 -5.56 8.00
C GLY A 20 3.95 -4.55 8.18
N ASP A 21 3.15 -4.28 7.15
CA ASP A 21 1.96 -3.44 7.30
C ASP A 21 0.90 -4.09 8.22
N LYS A 22 0.05 -3.24 8.81
CA LYS A 22 -1.11 -3.63 9.64
C LYS A 22 -2.01 -4.66 8.94
N THR A 23 -2.13 -4.59 7.61
CA THR A 23 -2.88 -5.58 6.82
C THR A 23 -2.27 -6.99 6.91
N GLN A 24 -0.94 -7.12 6.97
CA GLN A 24 -0.27 -8.41 7.11
C GLN A 24 -0.47 -8.97 8.53
N LEU A 25 -0.41 -8.14 9.57
CA LEU A 25 -0.73 -8.56 10.93
C LEU A 25 -2.18 -9.05 11.05
N ALA A 26 -3.14 -8.33 10.46
CA ALA A 26 -4.53 -8.77 10.40
C ALA A 26 -4.68 -10.10 9.65
N THR A 27 -3.98 -10.28 8.54
CA THR A 27 -3.97 -11.53 7.76
C THR A 27 -3.43 -12.70 8.59
N VAL A 28 -2.36 -12.49 9.36
CA VAL A 28 -1.80 -13.51 10.27
C VAL A 28 -2.80 -13.86 11.37
N LEU A 29 -3.49 -12.87 11.96
CA LEU A 29 -4.52 -13.10 12.97
C LEU A 29 -5.71 -13.91 12.42
N PHE A 30 -6.19 -13.57 11.22
CA PHE A 30 -7.27 -14.34 10.57
C PHE A 30 -6.85 -15.76 10.22
N ALA A 31 -5.58 -15.96 9.80
CA ALA A 31 -5.05 -17.28 9.48
C ALA A 31 -4.81 -18.13 10.73
N SER A 32 -4.50 -17.52 11.88
CA SER A 32 -4.22 -18.24 13.14
C SER A 32 -5.45 -18.46 14.02
N GLY A 33 -6.52 -17.68 13.83
CA GLY A 33 -7.75 -17.76 14.63
C GLY A 33 -8.59 -19.04 14.43
N GLY A 34 -8.26 -19.90 13.46
CA GLY A 34 -8.91 -21.20 13.25
C GLY A 34 -10.31 -21.16 12.64
N GLU A 35 -10.99 -20.00 12.64
CA GLU A 35 -12.33 -19.83 12.06
C GLU A 35 -12.35 -19.83 10.53
N VAL A 36 -11.24 -19.41 9.90
CA VAL A 36 -11.12 -19.30 8.44
C VAL A 36 -9.96 -20.16 7.95
N ARG A 37 -10.16 -20.91 6.87
CA ARG A 37 -9.09 -21.71 6.26
C ARG A 37 -7.94 -20.79 5.82
N PRO A 38 -6.67 -21.08 6.16
CA PRO A 38 -5.52 -20.22 5.82
C PRO A 38 -5.43 -19.90 4.33
N MET A 39 -5.80 -20.87 3.48
CA MET A 39 -5.79 -20.69 2.02
C MET A 39 -6.87 -19.71 1.54
N ALA A 40 -8.02 -19.64 2.21
CA ALA A 40 -9.06 -18.65 1.92
C ALA A 40 -8.62 -17.24 2.35
N VAL A 41 -7.95 -17.12 3.51
CA VAL A 41 -7.35 -15.87 3.98
C VAL A 41 -6.29 -15.36 3.00
N PHE A 42 -5.40 -16.23 2.54
CA PHE A 42 -4.39 -15.90 1.54
C PHE A 42 -4.99 -15.40 0.23
N LEU A 43 -6.00 -16.10 -0.30
CA LEU A 43 -6.65 -15.72 -1.56
C LEU A 43 -7.41 -14.39 -1.42
N ALA A 44 -8.10 -14.18 -0.30
CA ALA A 44 -8.83 -12.94 -0.04
C ALA A 44 -7.88 -11.74 0.09
N ALA A 45 -6.81 -11.87 0.89
CA ALA A 45 -5.80 -10.82 1.04
C ALA A 45 -5.08 -10.52 -0.28
N SER A 46 -4.70 -11.57 -1.03
CA SER A 46 -4.04 -11.41 -2.34
C SER A 46 -4.96 -10.72 -3.35
N ALA A 47 -6.24 -11.12 -3.41
CA ALA A 47 -7.22 -10.48 -4.29
C ALA A 47 -7.44 -9.01 -3.93
N ALA A 48 -7.55 -8.70 -2.63
CA ALA A 48 -7.67 -7.33 -2.15
C ALA A 48 -6.45 -6.48 -2.57
N LEU A 49 -5.23 -7.00 -2.43
CA LEU A 49 -4.01 -6.31 -2.83
C LEU A 49 -3.95 -6.07 -4.34
N VAL A 50 -4.25 -7.08 -5.14
CA VAL A 50 -4.29 -6.96 -6.62
C VAL A 50 -5.32 -5.93 -7.06
N LEU A 51 -6.53 -5.97 -6.49
CA LEU A 51 -7.60 -5.01 -6.82
C LEU A 51 -7.24 -3.59 -6.40
N SER A 52 -6.72 -3.42 -5.18
CA SER A 52 -6.27 -2.12 -4.67
C SER A 52 -5.18 -1.51 -5.54
N THR A 53 -4.16 -2.31 -5.88
CA THR A 53 -3.06 -1.90 -6.77
C THR A 53 -3.57 -1.58 -8.17
N GLY A 54 -4.46 -2.42 -8.72
CA GLY A 54 -5.07 -2.19 -10.02
C GLY A 54 -5.87 -0.88 -10.08
N LEU A 55 -6.66 -0.59 -9.04
CA LEU A 55 -7.38 0.67 -8.89
C LEU A 55 -6.42 1.86 -8.79
N ALA A 56 -5.36 1.77 -7.98
CA ALA A 56 -4.38 2.83 -7.83
C ALA A 56 -3.68 3.15 -9.16
N VAL A 57 -3.27 2.12 -9.92
CA VAL A 57 -2.67 2.30 -11.24
C VAL A 57 -3.67 2.89 -12.23
N PHE A 58 -4.92 2.39 -12.25
CA PHE A 58 -5.96 2.89 -13.12
C PHE A 58 -6.23 4.38 -12.88
N VAL A 59 -6.42 4.78 -11.63
CA VAL A 59 -6.61 6.17 -11.22
C VAL A 59 -5.36 6.99 -11.55
N GLY A 60 -4.17 6.49 -11.26
CA GLY A 60 -2.90 7.17 -11.55
C GLY A 60 -2.71 7.46 -13.04
N VAL A 61 -2.99 6.49 -13.91
CA VAL A 61 -2.91 6.65 -15.37
C VAL A 61 -3.98 7.62 -15.88
N PHE A 62 -5.19 7.55 -15.34
CA PHE A 62 -6.28 8.46 -15.73
C PHE A 62 -5.98 9.90 -15.30
N MET A 63 -5.56 10.10 -14.05
CA MET A 63 -5.22 11.40 -13.49
C MET A 63 -3.99 12.01 -14.16
N ALA A 64 -2.98 11.22 -14.52
CA ALA A 64 -1.81 11.72 -15.24
C ALA A 64 -2.16 12.43 -16.57
N ARG A 65 -3.32 12.13 -17.18
CA ARG A 65 -3.80 12.81 -18.40
C ARG A 65 -4.36 14.22 -18.13
N TYR A 66 -4.85 14.49 -16.93
CA TYR A 66 -5.41 15.79 -16.52
C TYR A 66 -4.44 16.61 -15.67
N VAL A 67 -3.41 15.97 -15.12
CA VAL A 67 -2.48 16.53 -14.13
C VAL A 67 -1.16 16.91 -14.81
N THR A 68 -1.22 17.67 -15.90
CA THR A 68 -0.01 18.03 -16.69
C THR A 68 0.87 19.07 -15.99
N VAL A 69 0.42 19.68 -14.88
CA VAL A 69 1.08 20.84 -14.25
C VAL A 69 1.38 20.64 -12.76
N ILE A 70 0.92 19.55 -12.13
CA ILE A 70 1.06 19.37 -10.69
C ILE A 70 2.18 18.37 -10.40
N PRO A 71 3.17 18.70 -9.54
CA PRO A 71 4.23 17.78 -9.15
C PRO A 71 3.66 16.69 -8.23
N LEU A 72 3.12 15.61 -8.81
CA LEU A 72 2.54 14.47 -8.08
C LEU A 72 3.48 13.91 -7.00
N GLN A 73 4.79 13.86 -7.28
CA GLN A 73 5.80 13.39 -6.33
C GLN A 73 5.91 14.31 -5.11
N LEU A 74 5.81 15.62 -5.29
CA LEU A 74 5.84 16.59 -4.19
C LEU A 74 4.58 16.45 -3.33
N ILE A 75 3.41 16.32 -3.96
CA ILE A 75 2.15 16.11 -3.23
C ILE A 75 2.18 14.79 -2.44
N ALA A 76 2.63 13.70 -3.08
CA ALA A 76 2.76 12.41 -2.42
C ALA A 76 3.74 12.50 -1.22
N GLY A 77 4.89 13.15 -1.41
CA GLY A 77 5.88 13.35 -0.35
C GLY A 77 5.34 14.17 0.83
N VAL A 78 4.67 15.29 0.55
CA VAL A 78 4.00 16.11 1.59
C VAL A 78 2.92 15.30 2.31
N GLY A 79 2.10 14.54 1.56
CA GLY A 79 1.08 13.66 2.13
C GLY A 79 1.68 12.62 3.08
N PHE A 80 2.78 11.97 2.70
CA PHE A 80 3.49 11.03 3.57
C PHE A 80 4.01 11.69 4.85
N ILE A 81 4.57 12.90 4.77
CA ILE A 81 5.02 13.65 5.95
C ILE A 81 3.84 13.96 6.88
N VAL A 82 2.72 14.43 6.33
CA VAL A 82 1.51 14.77 7.11
C VAL A 82 0.95 13.53 7.80
N ILE A 83 0.79 12.42 7.07
CA ILE A 83 0.28 11.16 7.63
C ILE A 83 1.23 10.60 8.68
N GLY A 84 2.54 10.67 8.45
CA GLY A 84 3.56 10.24 9.40
C GLY A 84 3.53 11.06 10.69
N ALA A 85 3.51 12.39 10.58
CA ALA A 85 3.40 13.30 11.72
C ALA A 85 2.10 13.10 12.50
N TRP A 86 0.98 12.92 11.80
CA TRP A 86 -0.31 12.65 12.40
C TRP A 86 -0.33 11.32 13.18
N THR A 87 0.24 10.26 12.60
CA THR A 87 0.34 8.95 13.25
C THR A 87 1.20 9.03 14.52
N LEU A 88 2.30 9.77 14.46
CA LEU A 88 3.17 10.00 15.61
C LEU A 88 2.46 10.81 16.70
N TYR A 89 1.73 11.86 16.33
CA TYR A 89 0.92 12.64 17.26
C TYR A 89 -0.16 11.79 17.96
N GLN A 90 -0.85 10.92 17.22
CA GLN A 90 -1.80 9.97 17.81
C GLN A 90 -1.15 9.04 18.83
N HIS A 91 0.06 8.54 18.57
CA HIS A 91 0.75 7.68 19.52
C HIS A 91 1.00 8.39 20.86
N PHE A 92 1.44 9.65 20.83
CA PHE A 92 1.67 10.43 22.06
C PHE A 92 0.37 10.86 22.76
N THR A 93 -0.71 11.10 22.00
CA THR A 93 -2.01 11.49 22.58
C THR A 93 -2.80 10.30 23.11
N ALA A 94 -2.60 9.10 22.55
CA ALA A 94 -3.19 7.86 23.05
C ALA A 94 -2.44 7.28 24.27
N ALA A 95 -1.20 7.76 24.51
CA ALA A 95 -0.36 7.37 25.64
C ALA A 95 -0.48 8.31 26.85
N SER A 96 -1.31 9.36 26.78
CA SER A 96 -1.65 10.30 27.85
C SER A 96 -3.09 10.13 28.33
#